data_AF-A0A7S2CI39-F1
#
_entry.id   AF-A0A7S2CI39-F1
#
_cell.length_a   1.000
_cell.length_b   1.000
_cell.length_c   1.000
_cell.angle_alpha   90.00
_cell.angle_beta   90.00
_cell.angle_gamma   90.00
#
_symmetry.space_group_name_H-M   'P 1'
#
loop_
_entity.id
_entity.type
_entity.pdbx_description
1 polymer ?
#
loop_
_entity_poly.entity_id
_entity_poly.type
_entity_poly.pdbx_seq_one_letter_code
_entity_poly.pdbx_strand_id
1 'polypeptide(L)'
;KRFGALLRPHVLQVGPSFVEAVFRLIAVVPTRYVQESIHCLLTGVRSAFPAEFPGWLEVAFQQLPPSVASKAEQQKLGEQLVRGDDTQVYDAVQDVCYRCEQVALRHRSGTTAGKR
;
A
#
# COMPACT_ATOMS: atom_id res chain seq x y z
N LYS A 1 -3.81 2.79 28.81
CA LYS A 1 -3.69 1.32 28.61
C LYS A 1 -5.05 0.59 28.57
N ARG A 2 -6.04 0.86 29.43
CA ARG A 2 -7.37 0.18 29.41
C ARG A 2 -8.22 0.43 28.15
N PHE A 3 -8.30 1.66 27.65
CA PHE A 3 -9.11 1.98 26.45
C PHE A 3 -8.60 1.31 25.17
N GLY A 4 -7.28 1.19 25.00
CA GLY A 4 -6.71 0.51 23.83
C GLY A 4 -7.09 -0.98 23.77
N ALA A 5 -7.18 -1.66 24.92
CA ALA A 5 -7.63 -3.05 24.98
C ALA A 5 -9.12 -3.20 24.64
N LEU A 6 -9.95 -2.22 25.02
CA LEU A 6 -11.38 -2.19 24.68
C LEU A 6 -11.63 -1.93 23.20
N LEU A 7 -10.80 -1.09 22.57
CA LEU A 7 -10.94 -0.74 21.16
C LEU A 7 -10.30 -1.77 20.22
N ARG A 8 -9.33 -2.57 20.68
CA ARG A 8 -8.59 -3.52 19.85
C ARG A 8 -9.51 -4.43 19.01
N PRO A 9 -10.57 -5.07 19.55
CA PRO A 9 -11.44 -5.93 18.74
C PRO A 9 -12.12 -5.17 17.58
N HIS A 10 -12.53 -3.93 17.82
CA HIS A 10 -13.14 -3.09 16.78
C HIS A 10 -12.13 -2.66 15.72
N VAL A 11 -10.89 -2.33 16.13
CA VAL A 11 -9.83 -1.99 15.17
C VAL A 11 -9.46 -3.20 14.33
N LEU A 12 -9.42 -4.41 14.90
CA LEU A 12 -9.17 -5.64 14.15
C LEU A 12 -10.23 -5.94 13.08
N GLN A 13 -11.47 -5.47 13.27
CA GLN A 13 -12.53 -5.62 12.26
C GLN A 13 -12.34 -4.67 11.06
N VAL A 14 -11.79 -3.47 11.28
CA VAL A 14 -11.64 -2.45 10.23
C VAL A 14 -10.22 -2.36 9.65
N GLY A 15 -9.22 -2.86 10.38
CA GLY A 15 -7.80 -2.84 10.02
C GLY A 15 -7.52 -3.37 8.61
N PRO A 16 -8.01 -4.57 8.23
CA PRO A 16 -7.81 -5.10 6.88
C PRO A 16 -8.31 -4.13 5.80
N SER A 17 -9.57 -3.68 5.92
CA SER A 17 -10.18 -2.77 4.94
C SER A 17 -9.50 -1.41 4.89
N PHE A 18 -8.94 -0.95 6.01
CA PHE A 18 -8.14 0.27 6.03
C PHE A 18 -6.84 0.11 5.22
N VAL A 19 -6.10 -0.98 5.40
CA VAL A 19 -4.87 -1.24 4.63
C VAL A 19 -5.21 -1.39 3.14
N GLU A 20 -6.29 -2.09 2.80
CA GLU A 20 -6.77 -2.16 1.41
C GLU A 20 -7.11 -0.79 0.83
N ALA A 21 -7.77 0.08 1.61
CA ALA A 21 -8.12 1.43 1.16
C ALA A 21 -6.87 2.29 0.89
N VAL A 22 -5.82 2.13 1.69
CA VAL A 22 -4.51 2.76 1.43
C VAL A 22 -3.94 2.28 0.10
N PHE A 23 -3.99 0.97 -0.19
CA PHE A 23 -3.50 0.45 -1.48
C PHE A 23 -4.36 0.87 -2.67
N ARG A 24 -5.69 0.98 -2.50
CA ARG A 24 -6.57 1.59 -3.51
C ARG A 24 -6.23 3.06 -3.75
N LEU A 25 -5.87 3.80 -2.71
CA LEU A 25 -5.41 5.18 -2.83
C LEU A 25 -4.09 5.26 -3.63
N ILE A 26 -3.15 4.35 -3.39
CA ILE A 26 -1.90 4.25 -4.19
C ILE A 26 -2.23 3.97 -5.66
N ALA A 27 -3.15 3.03 -5.92
CA ALA A 27 -3.53 2.63 -7.27
C ALA A 27 -4.12 3.77 -8.12
N VAL A 28 -4.73 4.79 -7.49
CA VAL A 28 -5.25 5.98 -8.19
C VAL A 28 -4.21 7.11 -8.36
N VAL A 29 -2.94 6.84 -8.04
CA VAL A 29 -1.80 7.75 -8.24
C VAL A 29 -2.01 9.07 -7.49
N PRO A 30 -1.93 9.06 -6.15
CA PRO A 30 -2.22 10.23 -5.35
C PRO A 30 -1.11 11.26 -5.50
N THR A 31 -1.39 12.52 -5.20
CA THR A 31 -0.40 13.61 -5.23
C THR A 31 0.76 13.34 -4.26
N ARG A 32 1.95 13.88 -4.57
CA ARG A 32 3.19 13.65 -3.81
C ARG A 32 3.05 13.81 -2.30
N TYR A 33 2.39 14.88 -1.82
CA TYR A 33 2.20 15.10 -0.37
C TYR A 33 1.39 13.98 0.31
N VAL A 34 0.48 13.33 -0.42
CA VAL A 34 -0.28 12.17 0.08
C VAL A 34 0.62 10.94 0.11
N GLN A 35 1.43 10.72 -0.94
CA GLN A 35 2.40 9.61 -0.97
C GLN A 35 3.37 9.70 0.21
N GLU A 36 3.83 10.91 0.54
CA GLU A 36 4.66 11.19 1.71
C GLU A 36 3.94 10.86 3.03
N SER A 37 2.61 10.86 3.08
CA SER A 37 1.86 10.47 4.28
C SER A 37 1.62 8.96 4.39
N ILE A 38 1.64 8.23 3.27
CA ILE A 38 1.28 6.80 3.23
C ILE A 38 2.26 5.93 4.00
N HIS A 39 3.57 6.19 3.90
CA HIS A 39 4.57 5.41 4.63
C HIS A 39 4.36 5.54 6.15
N CYS A 40 4.09 6.75 6.65
CA CYS A 40 3.76 7.00 8.06
C CYS A 40 2.53 6.20 8.51
N LEU A 41 1.48 6.16 7.68
CA LEU A 41 0.26 5.40 7.98
C LEU A 41 0.56 3.89 8.09
N LEU A 42 1.26 3.33 7.11
CA LEU A 42 1.60 1.90 7.11
C LEU A 42 2.54 1.54 8.26
N THR A 43 3.55 2.37 8.56
CA THR A 43 4.42 2.20 9.72
C THR A 43 3.62 2.24 11.02
N GLY A 44 2.64 3.14 11.14
CA GLY A 44 1.75 3.25 12.30
C GLY A 44 0.89 2.00 12.51
N VAL A 45 0.26 1.51 11.44
CA VAL A 45 -0.54 0.27 11.49
C VAL A 45 0.33 -0.92 11.85
N ARG A 46 1.49 -1.08 11.20
CA ARG A 46 2.46 -2.14 11.49
C ARG A 46 2.88 -2.13 12.96
N SER A 47 3.20 -0.96 13.49
CA SER A 47 3.65 -0.80 14.88
C SER A 47 2.54 -1.16 15.89
N ALA A 48 1.28 -0.90 15.55
CA ALA A 48 0.14 -1.19 16.41
C ALA A 48 -0.35 -2.66 16.31
N PHE A 49 -0.20 -3.27 15.13
CA PHE A 49 -0.72 -4.61 14.80
C PHE A 49 0.33 -5.47 14.08
N PRO A 50 1.50 -5.72 14.67
CA PRO A 50 2.61 -6.37 13.98
C PRO A 50 2.32 -7.83 13.59
N ALA A 51 1.44 -8.52 14.33
CA ALA A 51 1.08 -9.91 14.05
C ALA A 51 0.04 -10.00 12.91
N GLU A 52 -0.87 -9.04 12.84
CA GLU A 52 -1.99 -9.05 11.90
C GLU A 52 -1.63 -8.38 10.56
N PHE A 53 -0.74 -7.38 10.60
CA PHE A 53 -0.35 -6.56 9.44
C PHE A 53 0.14 -7.37 8.22
N PRO A 54 0.96 -8.43 8.35
CA PRO A 54 1.39 -9.22 7.19
C PRO A 54 0.21 -9.84 6.42
N GLY A 55 -0.77 -10.40 7.12
CA GLY A 55 -1.96 -10.98 6.49
C GLY A 55 -2.84 -9.93 5.81
N TRP A 56 -2.90 -8.71 6.36
CA TRP A 56 -3.63 -7.60 5.74
C TRP A 56 -2.94 -7.09 4.47
N LEU A 57 -1.61 -7.08 4.44
CA LEU A 57 -0.84 -6.69 3.25
C LEU A 57 -1.08 -7.64 2.06
N GLU A 58 -1.15 -8.96 2.30
CA GLU A 58 -1.41 -9.93 1.24
C GLU A 58 -2.71 -9.63 0.47
N VAL A 59 -3.76 -9.23 1.19
CA VAL A 59 -5.04 -8.84 0.58
C VAL A 59 -4.94 -7.45 -0.06
N ALA A 60 -4.24 -6.51 0.58
CA ALA A 60 -4.08 -5.16 0.07
C ALA A 60 -3.31 -5.10 -1.26
N PHE A 61 -2.31 -5.96 -1.48
CA PHE A 61 -1.60 -6.07 -2.76
C PHE A 61 -2.53 -6.41 -3.92
N GLN A 62 -3.64 -7.11 -3.68
CA GLN A 62 -4.63 -7.44 -4.72
C GLN A 62 -5.41 -6.22 -5.22
N GLN A 63 -5.33 -5.09 -4.49
CA GLN A 63 -5.96 -3.83 -4.89
C GLN A 63 -5.12 -3.04 -5.90
N LEU A 64 -3.87 -3.44 -6.12
CA LEU A 64 -3.01 -2.83 -7.14
C LEU A 64 -3.35 -3.40 -8.53
N PRO A 65 -3.18 -2.61 -9.61
CA PRO A 65 -3.26 -3.14 -10.97
C PRO A 65 -2.29 -4.32 -11.16
N PRO A 66 -2.68 -5.40 -11.85
CA PRO A 66 -1.85 -6.60 -12.01
C PRO A 66 -0.48 -6.37 -12.64
N SER A 67 -0.32 -5.28 -13.39
CA SER A 67 0.92 -4.89 -14.07
C SER A 67 1.89 -4.10 -13.21
N VAL A 68 1.51 -3.72 -11.98
CA VAL A 68 2.36 -2.90 -11.09
C VAL A 68 3.52 -3.71 -10.52
N ALA A 69 3.26 -4.93 -10.07
CA ALA A 69 4.29 -5.79 -9.48
C ALA A 69 3.94 -7.26 -9.69
N SER A 70 4.94 -8.05 -10.10
CA SER A 70 4.85 -9.50 -10.11
C SER A 70 4.73 -10.06 -8.69
N LYS A 71 4.33 -11.33 -8.54
CA LYS A 71 4.23 -11.98 -7.21
C LYS A 71 5.54 -11.94 -6.42
N ALA A 72 6.68 -12.13 -7.08
CA ALA A 72 7.99 -12.09 -6.43
C ALA A 72 8.33 -10.67 -5.93
N GLU A 73 7.96 -9.64 -6.69
CA GLU A 73 8.14 -8.24 -6.28
C GLU A 73 7.19 -7.86 -5.15
N GLN A 74 5.94 -8.33 -5.19
CA GLN A 74 4.98 -8.15 -4.08
C GLN A 74 5.51 -8.79 -2.80
N GLN A 75 6.13 -9.97 -2.88
CA GLN A 75 6.77 -10.59 -1.72
C GLN A 75 7.90 -9.71 -1.17
N LYS A 76 8.81 -9.22 -2.03
CA LYS A 76 9.90 -8.33 -1.61
C LYS A 76 9.38 -7.04 -0.96
N LEU A 77 8.37 -6.41 -1.56
CA LEU A 77 7.72 -5.21 -1.02
C LEU A 77 7.06 -5.52 0.33
N GLY A 78 6.38 -6.66 0.44
CA GLY A 78 5.78 -7.12 1.69
C GLY A 78 6.83 -7.30 2.80
N GLU A 79 7.97 -7.90 2.49
CA GLU A 79 9.08 -8.06 3.44
C GLU A 79 9.63 -6.70 3.91
N GLN A 80 9.81 -5.74 3.00
CA GLN A 80 10.22 -4.38 3.33
C GLN A 80 9.19 -3.67 4.22
N LEU A 81 7.90 -3.79 3.91
CA LEU A 81 6.84 -3.18 4.71
C LEU A 81 6.75 -3.81 6.11
N VAL A 82 6.89 -5.14 6.23
CA VAL A 82 6.75 -5.85 7.51
C VAL A 82 7.98 -5.71 8.41
N ARG A 83 9.18 -5.79 7.85
CA ARG A 83 10.43 -5.90 8.64
C ARG A 83 11.41 -4.76 8.42
N GLY A 84 11.21 -3.95 7.38
CA GLY A 84 12.13 -2.87 7.03
C GLY A 84 12.11 -1.72 8.04
N ASP A 85 13.22 -1.00 8.09
CA ASP A 85 13.28 0.30 8.77
C ASP A 85 12.42 1.36 8.05
N ASP A 86 12.33 2.56 8.63
CA ASP A 86 11.47 3.62 8.09
C ASP A 86 11.87 4.03 6.66
N THR A 87 13.17 4.06 6.37
CA THR A 87 13.70 4.33 5.02
C THR A 87 13.27 3.26 4.03
N GLN A 88 13.40 1.97 4.40
CA GLN A 88 13.00 0.85 3.55
C GLN A 88 11.48 0.84 3.29
N VAL A 89 10.67 1.21 4.28
CA VAL A 89 9.22 1.34 4.13
C VAL A 89 8.88 2.51 3.21
N TYR A 90 9.53 3.66 3.39
CA TYR A 90 9.38 4.82 2.53
C TYR A 90 9.71 4.48 1.08
N ASP A 91 10.88 3.88 0.83
CA ASP A 91 11.33 3.49 -0.51
C ASP A 91 10.36 2.50 -1.17
N ALA A 92 9.86 1.51 -0.41
CA ALA A 92 8.87 0.56 -0.91
C ALA A 92 7.56 1.26 -1.32
N VAL A 93 7.07 2.21 -0.52
CA VAL A 93 5.87 3.00 -0.86
C VAL A 93 6.10 3.85 -2.10
N GLN A 94 7.25 4.52 -2.21
CA GLN A 94 7.59 5.33 -3.38
C GLN A 94 7.70 4.49 -4.65
N ASP A 95 8.33 3.30 -4.58
CA ASP A 95 8.45 2.38 -5.71
C ASP A 95 7.07 1.93 -6.21
N VAL A 96 6.16 1.54 -5.31
CA VAL A 96 4.80 1.15 -5.71
C VAL A 96 4.01 2.32 -6.29
N CYS A 97 4.10 3.51 -5.70
CA CYS A 97 3.45 4.71 -6.23
C CYS A 97 3.94 5.04 -7.63
N TYR A 98 5.27 5.02 -7.83
CA TYR A 98 5.89 5.25 -9.13
C TYR A 98 5.42 4.22 -10.18
N ARG A 99 5.40 2.94 -9.84
CA ARG A 99 4.92 1.88 -10.76
C ARG A 99 3.45 2.07 -11.12
N CYS A 100 2.60 2.45 -10.16
CA CYS A 100 1.19 2.77 -10.43
C CYS A 100 1.06 3.96 -11.39
N GLU A 101 1.87 5.01 -11.20
CA GLU A 101 1.94 6.15 -12.11
C GLU A 101 2.34 5.73 -13.54
N GLN A 102 3.38 4.90 -13.68
CA GLN A 102 3.82 4.39 -14.98
C GLN A 102 2.72 3.59 -15.69
N VAL A 103 1.97 2.77 -14.95
CA VAL A 103 0.83 2.03 -15.49
C VAL A 103 -0.28 3.01 -15.96
N ALA A 104 -0.65 3.99 -15.13
CA ALA A 104 -1.66 4.97 -15.48
C ALA A 104 -1.29 5.80 -16.73
N LEU A 105 -0.03 6.19 -16.87
CA LEU A 105 0.48 6.92 -18.03
C LEU A 105 0.41 6.08 -19.33
N ARG A 106 0.74 4.78 -19.25
CA ARG A 106 0.64 3.85 -20.40
C ARG A 106 -0.80 3.67 -20.89
N HIS A 107 -1.77 3.59 -19.98
CA HIS A 107 -3.19 3.52 -20.35
C HIS A 107 -3.68 4.81 -21.03
N ARG A 108 -3.19 5.98 -20.59
CA ARG A 108 -3.52 7.26 -21.23
C ARG A 108 -2.93 7.37 -22.64
N SER A 109 -1.67 6.98 -22.83
CA SER A 109 -1.00 7.06 -24.14
C SER A 109 -1.57 6.09 -25.18
N GLY A 110 -1.96 4.88 -24.77
CA GLY A 110 -2.63 3.90 -25.63
C GLY A 110 -4.01 4.36 -26.14
N THR A 111 -4.74 5.14 -25.33
CA THR A 111 -6.07 5.66 -25.70
C THR A 111 -5.99 6.78 -26.74
N THR A 112 -4.89 7.53 -26.78
CA THR A 112 -4.65 8.59 -27.78
C THR A 112 -4.05 8.09 -29.09
N ALA A 113 -3.39 6.93 -29.10
CA ALA A 113 -2.74 6.38 -30.30
C ALA A 113 -3.72 5.71 -31.29
N GLY A 114 -4.92 5.32 -30.85
CA GLY A 114 -5.96 4.70 -31.69
C GLY A 114 -6.88 5.67 -32.45
N LYS A 115 -6.52 6.95 -32.55
CA LYS A 115 -7.33 8.00 -33.21
C LYS A 115 -6.60 8.72 -34.36
N ARG A 116 -5.60 8.09 -34.97
CA ARG A 116 -4.94 8.62 -36.17
C ARG A 116 -5.10 7.66 -37.33
#